data_AF-A0A8T3BCH3-F1
#
_entry.id   AF-A0A8T3BCH3-F1
#
_cell.length_a   1.000
_cell.length_b   1.000
_cell.length_c   1.000
_cell.angle_alpha   90.00
_cell.angle_beta   90.00
_cell.angle_gamma   90.00
#
_symmetry.space_group_name_H-M   'P 1'
#
loop_
_entity.id
_entity.type
_entity.pdbx_description
1 polymer ?
#
loop_
_entity_poly.entity_id
_entity_poly.type
_entity_poly.pdbx_seq_one_letter_code
_entity_poly.pdbx_strand_id
1 'polypeptide(L)'
;MNVSRGSYLPRKTMDGSALPKHLSLMQIFMWMESRSGFQSSAADQAAKLDLIIKVDGIANAELHFEQISHRASQKAASLPLLHSYVKQRELGKAEALLAKINNMGFIVNPHPFNEIMKLYAATGQFKKVIYVVQHMKRNKVPLNVLSYNLWMNACGEVSDIASLEMT
;
A
#
# COMPACT_ATOMS: atom_id res chain seq x y z
N MET A 1 -12.39 26.97 33.76
CA MET A 1 -12.28 25.63 33.16
C MET A 1 -13.13 25.62 31.90
N ASN A 2 -12.47 25.67 30.74
CA ASN A 2 -13.10 25.63 29.42
C ASN A 2 -13.26 24.17 28.99
N VAL A 3 -14.50 23.73 28.74
CA VAL A 3 -14.76 22.52 27.95
C VAL A 3 -15.58 22.95 26.74
N SER A 4 -14.86 23.19 25.65
CA SER A 4 -15.41 23.52 24.35
C SER A 4 -15.62 22.25 23.52
N ARG A 5 -16.65 22.32 22.65
CA ARG A 5 -16.95 21.48 21.47
C ARG A 5 -17.74 20.19 21.70
N GLY A 6 -19.02 20.38 22.01
CA GLY A 6 -20.08 19.52 21.48
C GLY A 6 -20.85 20.29 20.41
N SER A 7 -20.42 20.26 19.15
CA SER A 7 -21.23 20.70 18.02
C SER A 7 -21.57 19.47 17.16
N TYR A 8 -22.52 18.67 17.67
CA TYR A 8 -23.27 17.74 16.84
C TYR A 8 -24.09 18.56 15.85
N LEU A 9 -23.67 18.60 14.58
CA LEU A 9 -24.47 19.19 13.51
C LEU A 9 -25.73 18.33 13.27
N PRO A 10 -26.87 18.95 12.92
CA PRO A 10 -28.16 18.29 12.94
C PRO A 10 -28.29 17.28 11.80
N ARG A 11 -28.91 16.12 12.11
CA ARG A 11 -29.50 15.20 11.13
C ARG A 11 -30.52 15.97 10.28
N LYS A 12 -30.08 16.54 9.15
CA LYS A 12 -31.00 16.79 8.02
C LYS A 12 -31.12 15.48 7.25
N THR A 13 -32.28 14.85 7.33
CA THR A 13 -32.74 13.80 6.43
C THR A 13 -32.68 14.34 5.01
N MET A 14 -31.60 14.05 4.29
CA MET A 14 -31.42 14.48 2.89
C MET A 14 -32.05 13.45 1.95
N ASP A 15 -33.03 13.93 1.20
CA ASP A 15 -33.80 13.22 0.17
C ASP A 15 -32.90 12.52 -0.88
N GLY A 16 -33.39 11.39 -1.38
CA GLY A 16 -32.69 10.53 -2.33
C GLY A 16 -32.88 11.01 -3.77
N SER A 17 -31.89 11.70 -4.33
CA SER A 17 -31.63 11.74 -5.79
C SER A 17 -30.46 12.66 -6.21
N ALA A 18 -29.75 13.32 -5.29
CA ALA A 18 -28.65 14.21 -5.66
C ALA A 18 -27.34 13.88 -4.92
N LEU A 19 -26.29 13.62 -5.70
CA LEU A 19 -24.90 13.62 -5.22
C LEU A 19 -24.60 14.99 -4.57
N PRO A 20 -24.15 15.03 -3.31
CA PRO A 20 -23.84 16.30 -2.65
C PRO A 20 -22.65 16.99 -3.34
N LYS A 21 -22.92 18.10 -4.04
CA LYS A 21 -21.96 18.78 -4.93
C LYS A 21 -20.75 19.44 -4.21
N HIS A 22 -20.63 19.34 -2.89
CA HIS A 22 -19.60 20.03 -2.09
C HIS A 22 -19.01 19.19 -0.94
N LEU A 23 -19.27 17.87 -0.90
CA LEU A 23 -18.66 17.01 0.12
C LEU A 23 -17.25 16.60 -0.28
N SER A 24 -16.36 16.46 0.69
CA SER A 24 -15.04 15.85 0.44
C SER A 24 -15.23 14.39 0.00
N LEU A 25 -14.28 13.82 -0.75
CA LEU A 25 -14.38 12.44 -1.24
C LEU A 25 -14.65 11.44 -0.09
N MET A 26 -14.11 11.72 1.10
CA MET A 26 -14.35 10.94 2.33
C MET A 26 -15.82 10.98 2.74
N GLN A 27 -16.42 12.16 2.79
CA GLN A 27 -17.80 12.35 3.20
C GLN A 27 -18.77 11.72 2.19
N ILE A 28 -18.46 11.79 0.90
CA ILE A 28 -19.21 11.08 -0.14
C ILE A 28 -19.09 9.57 0.07
N PHE A 29 -17.89 9.04 0.32
CA PHE A 29 -17.67 7.62 0.61
C PHE A 29 -18.43 7.12 1.84
N MET A 30 -18.34 7.82 2.97
CA MET A 30 -19.07 7.48 4.19
C MET A 30 -20.59 7.52 3.99
N TRP A 31 -21.08 8.50 3.23
CA TRP A 31 -22.49 8.61 2.90
C TRP A 31 -22.96 7.48 1.97
N MET A 32 -22.13 7.04 1.01
CA MET A 32 -22.42 5.90 0.13
C MET A 32 -22.46 4.57 0.91
N GLU A 33 -21.51 4.38 1.83
CA GLU A 33 -21.41 3.20 2.69
C GLU A 33 -22.59 3.09 3.66
N SER A 34 -23.08 4.23 4.17
CA SER A 34 -24.28 4.29 5.01
C SER A 34 -25.59 3.97 4.28
N ARG A 35 -25.62 4.02 2.94
CA ARG A 35 -26.87 3.97 2.16
C ARG A 35 -27.13 2.66 1.44
N SER A 36 -26.23 1.68 1.49
CA SER A 36 -26.37 0.53 0.60
C SER A 36 -25.78 -0.76 1.15
N GLY A 37 -26.46 -1.88 0.88
CA GLY A 37 -25.86 -3.22 0.85
C GLY A 37 -24.89 -3.38 -0.32
N PHE A 38 -24.15 -2.31 -0.66
CA PHE A 38 -23.17 -2.27 -1.74
C PHE A 38 -21.91 -2.94 -1.23
N GLN A 39 -21.58 -4.08 -1.82
CA GLN A 39 -20.27 -4.67 -1.60
C GLN A 39 -19.25 -3.73 -2.22
N SER A 40 -18.60 -2.93 -1.37
CA SER A 40 -17.54 -2.01 -1.79
C SER A 40 -16.51 -2.81 -2.58
N SER A 41 -16.30 -2.42 -3.83
CA SER A 41 -15.43 -3.16 -4.74
C SER A 41 -13.98 -3.11 -4.24
N ALA A 42 -13.13 -4.00 -4.76
CA ALA A 42 -11.72 -3.97 -4.41
C ALA A 42 -11.06 -2.62 -4.78
N ALA A 43 -11.50 -1.99 -5.88
CA ALA A 43 -11.02 -0.68 -6.30
C ALA A 43 -11.46 0.44 -5.35
N ASP A 44 -12.73 0.39 -4.90
CA ASP A 44 -13.26 1.35 -3.93
C ASP A 44 -12.49 1.32 -2.61
N GLN A 45 -12.14 0.11 -2.15
CA GLN A 45 -11.36 -0.08 -0.93
C GLN A 45 -9.92 0.44 -1.07
N ALA A 46 -9.30 0.26 -2.24
CA ALA A 46 -7.98 0.85 -2.51
C ALA A 46 -8.02 2.38 -2.56
N ALA A 47 -9.03 2.96 -3.22
CA ALA A 47 -9.21 4.41 -3.29
C ALA A 47 -9.50 5.02 -1.90
N LYS A 48 -10.34 4.35 -1.10
CA LYS A 48 -10.63 4.73 0.29
C LYS A 48 -9.35 4.70 1.12
N LEU A 49 -8.54 3.65 1.02
CA LEU A 49 -7.30 3.56 1.77
C LEU A 49 -6.29 4.65 1.37
N ASP A 50 -6.13 4.93 0.07
CA ASP A 50 -5.28 6.02 -0.42
C ASP A 50 -5.74 7.39 0.12
N LEU A 51 -7.05 7.60 0.22
CA LEU A 51 -7.61 8.81 0.81
C LEU A 51 -7.32 8.92 2.31
N ILE A 52 -7.51 7.83 3.07
CA ILE A 52 -7.23 7.79 4.51
C ILE A 52 -5.75 8.10 4.76
N ILE A 53 -4.84 7.51 3.98
CA ILE A 53 -3.40 7.81 4.07
C ILE A 53 -3.13 9.32 3.90
N LYS A 54 -3.83 9.98 2.97
CA LYS A 54 -3.64 11.40 2.66
C LYS A 54 -4.26 12.35 3.68
N VAL A 55 -5.44 12.01 4.21
CA VAL A 55 -6.23 12.91 5.09
C VAL A 55 -5.93 12.64 6.56
N ASP A 56 -5.94 11.37 6.96
CA ASP A 56 -5.89 10.94 8.36
C ASP A 56 -4.55 10.32 8.76
N GLY A 57 -3.65 10.12 7.79
CA GLY A 57 -2.34 9.54 7.98
C GLY A 57 -2.31 8.00 7.94
N ILE A 58 -1.10 7.47 7.89
CA ILE A 58 -0.86 6.03 7.66
C ILE A 58 -1.37 5.14 8.81
N ALA A 59 -1.33 5.62 10.06
CA ALA A 59 -1.78 4.84 11.22
C ALA A 59 -3.28 4.50 11.14
N ASN A 60 -4.11 5.45 10.70
CA ASN A 60 -5.54 5.21 10.52
C ASN A 60 -5.81 4.30 9.32
N ALA A 61 -4.97 4.38 8.28
CA ALA A 61 -5.04 3.45 7.16
C ALA A 61 -4.70 2.02 7.58
N GLU A 62 -3.71 1.81 8.45
CA GLU A 62 -3.39 0.49 9.00
C GLU A 62 -4.58 -0.12 9.75
N LEU A 63 -5.24 0.66 10.61
CA LEU A 63 -6.43 0.21 11.34
C LEU A 63 -7.57 -0.16 10.39
N HIS A 64 -7.80 0.64 9.35
CA HIS A 64 -8.83 0.35 8.34
C HIS A 64 -8.49 -0.92 7.55
N PHE A 65 -7.23 -1.11 7.18
CA PHE A 65 -6.75 -2.28 6.44
C PHE A 65 -7.01 -3.61 7.17
N GLU A 66 -6.86 -3.64 8.50
CA GLU A 66 -7.14 -4.83 9.31
C GLU A 66 -8.64 -5.13 9.43
N GLN A 67 -9.51 -4.16 9.19
CA GLN A 67 -10.97 -4.36 9.17
C GLN A 67 -11.46 -4.99 7.84
N ILE A 68 -10.64 -4.94 6.78
CA ILE A 68 -11.01 -5.49 5.47
C ILE A 68 -10.97 -7.02 5.51
N SER A 69 -12.15 -7.63 5.56
CA SER A 69 -12.30 -9.10 5.61
C SER A 69 -12.26 -9.77 4.23
N HIS A 70 -12.63 -9.02 3.17
CA HIS A 70 -12.67 -9.56 1.82
C HIS A 70 -11.28 -9.59 1.17
N ARG A 71 -10.80 -10.78 0.81
CA ARG A 71 -9.40 -10.96 0.35
C ARG A 71 -9.05 -10.14 -0.90
N ALA A 72 -9.95 -10.02 -1.88
CA ALA A 72 -9.66 -9.25 -3.09
C ALA A 72 -9.52 -7.75 -2.79
N SER A 73 -10.35 -7.26 -1.85
CA SER A 73 -10.30 -5.87 -1.38
C SER A 73 -9.04 -5.61 -0.55
N GLN A 74 -8.65 -6.57 0.29
CA GLN A 74 -7.41 -6.50 1.06
C GLN A 74 -6.19 -6.47 0.13
N LYS A 75 -6.19 -7.24 -0.96
CA LYS A 75 -5.13 -7.18 -1.97
C LYS A 75 -5.03 -5.79 -2.61
N ALA A 76 -6.15 -5.24 -3.09
CA ALA A 76 -6.14 -3.95 -3.75
C ALA A 76 -5.72 -2.82 -2.80
N ALA A 77 -6.22 -2.85 -1.56
CA ALA A 77 -5.87 -1.90 -0.51
C ALA A 77 -4.40 -2.00 -0.06
N SER A 78 -3.75 -3.16 -0.20
CA SER A 78 -2.34 -3.31 0.18
C SER A 78 -1.36 -2.50 -0.68
N LEU A 79 -1.74 -2.17 -1.92
CA LEU A 79 -0.89 -1.41 -2.85
C LEU A 79 -0.67 0.04 -2.39
N PRO A 80 -1.73 0.84 -2.12
CA PRO A 80 -1.56 2.17 -1.52
C PRO A 80 -0.75 2.15 -0.22
N LEU A 81 -0.98 1.16 0.64
CA LEU A 81 -0.26 1.03 1.91
C LEU A 81 1.23 0.75 1.70
N LEU A 82 1.56 -0.20 0.81
CA LEU A 82 2.95 -0.51 0.44
C LEU A 82 3.66 0.71 -0.16
N HIS A 83 3.00 1.42 -1.08
CA HIS A 83 3.55 2.64 -1.66
C HIS A 83 3.86 3.69 -0.58
N SER A 84 2.97 3.85 0.40
CA SER A 84 3.17 4.77 1.52
C SER A 84 4.36 4.37 2.40
N TYR A 85 4.53 3.08 2.72
CA TYR A 85 5.71 2.60 3.45
C TYR A 85 7.01 2.80 2.69
N VAL A 86 7.01 2.55 1.38
CA VAL A 86 8.19 2.79 0.53
C VAL A 86 8.55 4.26 0.52
N LYS A 87 7.57 5.16 0.36
CA LYS A 87 7.78 6.62 0.40
C LYS A 87 8.34 7.08 1.75
N GLN A 88 7.87 6.50 2.85
CA GLN A 88 8.32 6.82 4.22
C GLN A 88 9.58 6.07 4.64
N ARG A 89 10.11 5.17 3.80
CA ARG A 89 11.26 4.30 4.07
C ARG A 89 11.07 3.38 5.28
N GLU A 90 9.83 3.01 5.58
CA GLU A 90 9.42 2.10 6.65
C GLU A 90 9.68 0.64 6.24
N LEU A 91 10.96 0.24 6.21
CA LEU A 91 11.42 -1.07 5.72
C LEU A 91 10.72 -2.25 6.40
N GLY A 92 10.69 -2.29 7.73
CA GLY A 92 10.12 -3.42 8.47
C GLY A 92 8.62 -3.60 8.19
N LYS A 93 7.87 -2.50 8.08
CA LYS A 93 6.45 -2.54 7.74
C LYS A 93 6.21 -2.95 6.29
N ALA A 94 7.03 -2.47 5.36
CA ALA A 94 6.94 -2.86 3.95
C ALA A 94 7.23 -4.36 3.77
N GLU A 95 8.25 -4.90 4.44
CA GLU A 95 8.60 -6.33 4.43
C GLU A 95 7.47 -7.19 5.03
N ALA A 96 6.92 -6.79 6.18
CA ALA A 96 5.82 -7.50 6.82
C ALA A 96 4.55 -7.52 5.94
N LEU A 97 4.20 -6.38 5.32
CA LEU A 97 3.06 -6.30 4.41
C LEU A 97 3.27 -7.18 3.17
N LEU A 98 4.48 -7.17 2.58
CA LEU A 98 4.80 -8.01 1.43
C LEU A 98 4.68 -9.51 1.77
N ALA A 99 5.16 -9.91 2.94
CA ALA A 99 4.99 -11.28 3.43
C ALA A 99 3.51 -11.64 3.63
N LYS A 100 2.69 -10.71 4.18
CA LYS A 100 1.23 -10.88 4.31
C LYS A 100 0.59 -11.11 2.94
N ILE A 101 0.90 -10.29 1.94
CA ILE A 101 0.37 -10.42 0.56
C ILE A 101 0.79 -11.76 -0.08
N ASN A 102 2.04 -12.19 0.16
CA ASN A 102 2.57 -13.45 -0.34
C ASN A 102 1.82 -14.65 0.25
N ASN A 103 1.60 -14.65 1.57
CA ASN A 103 0.88 -15.71 2.29
C ASN A 103 -0.59 -15.83 1.91
N MET A 104 -1.21 -14.74 1.45
CA MET A 104 -2.58 -14.78 0.93
C MET A 104 -2.70 -15.50 -0.44
N GLY A 105 -1.58 -15.93 -1.04
CA GLY A 105 -1.56 -16.63 -2.32
C GLY A 105 -1.73 -15.71 -3.54
N PHE A 106 -1.55 -14.41 -3.36
CA PHE A 106 -1.84 -13.40 -4.39
C PHE A 106 -0.65 -13.06 -5.31
N ILE A 107 0.30 -13.99 -5.39
CA ILE A 107 1.54 -13.93 -6.16
C ILE A 107 1.25 -13.89 -7.66
N VAL A 108 1.05 -12.71 -8.25
CA VAL A 108 0.84 -12.62 -9.72
C VAL A 108 1.40 -11.35 -10.36
N ASN A 109 1.80 -10.32 -9.61
CA ASN A 109 2.26 -9.06 -10.22
C ASN A 109 3.69 -8.71 -9.78
N PRO A 110 4.59 -8.35 -10.72
CA PRO A 110 5.92 -7.82 -10.39
C PRO A 110 5.90 -6.48 -9.64
N HIS A 111 4.80 -5.73 -9.70
CA HIS A 111 4.75 -4.36 -9.20
C HIS A 111 5.11 -4.22 -7.70
N PRO A 112 4.54 -4.99 -6.75
CA PRO A 112 4.94 -4.93 -5.33
C PRO A 112 6.41 -5.29 -5.10
N PHE A 113 6.95 -6.25 -5.85
CA PHE A 113 8.36 -6.63 -5.75
C PHE A 113 9.28 -5.53 -6.25
N ASN A 114 8.91 -4.84 -7.34
CA ASN A 114 9.69 -3.70 -7.83
C ASN A 114 9.70 -2.54 -6.84
N GLU A 115 8.59 -2.28 -6.14
CA GLU A 115 8.52 -1.24 -5.11
C GLU A 115 9.44 -1.56 -3.91
N ILE A 116 9.48 -2.81 -3.43
CA ILE A 116 10.42 -3.17 -2.35
C ILE A 116 11.88 -3.16 -2.83
N MET A 117 12.15 -3.56 -4.08
CA MET A 117 13.49 -3.51 -4.65
C MET A 117 14.01 -2.08 -4.76
N LYS A 118 13.16 -1.11 -5.13
CA LYS A 118 13.51 0.33 -5.09
C LYS A 118 13.88 0.77 -3.68
N LEU A 119 13.09 0.37 -2.68
CA LEU A 119 13.35 0.72 -1.29
C LEU A 119 14.69 0.16 -0.81
N TYR A 120 14.98 -1.11 -1.12
CA TYR A 120 16.27 -1.71 -0.78
C TYR A 120 17.44 -1.01 -1.48
N ALA A 121 17.33 -0.72 -2.78
CA ALA A 121 18.35 0.03 -3.50
C ALA A 121 18.57 1.43 -2.88
N ALA A 122 17.48 2.14 -2.57
CA ALA A 122 17.54 3.46 -1.95
C ALA A 122 18.06 3.46 -0.49
N THR A 123 18.20 2.29 0.13
CA THR A 123 18.72 2.10 1.49
C THR A 123 20.03 1.29 1.51
N GLY A 124 20.67 1.10 0.35
CA GLY A 124 21.96 0.39 0.23
C GLY A 124 21.89 -1.13 0.44
N GLN A 125 20.70 -1.72 0.54
CA GLN A 125 20.52 -3.15 0.79
C GLN A 125 20.51 -3.97 -0.51
N PHE A 126 21.55 -3.82 -1.34
CA PHE A 126 21.62 -4.44 -2.68
C PHE A 126 21.55 -5.97 -2.65
N LYS A 127 22.12 -6.63 -1.64
CA LYS A 127 21.98 -8.09 -1.44
C LYS A 127 20.51 -8.54 -1.33
N LYS A 128 19.65 -7.73 -0.70
CA LYS A 128 18.21 -8.02 -0.60
C LYS A 128 17.49 -7.86 -1.93
N VAL A 129 17.92 -6.94 -2.80
CA VAL A 129 17.39 -6.82 -4.18
C VAL A 129 17.61 -8.13 -4.93
N ILE A 130 18.81 -8.71 -4.83
CA ILE A 130 19.14 -10.01 -5.45
C ILE A 130 18.25 -11.13 -4.90
N TYR A 131 18.05 -11.17 -3.58
CA TYR A 131 17.16 -12.15 -2.94
C TYR A 131 15.71 -12.05 -3.44
N VAL A 132 15.18 -10.83 -3.60
CA VAL A 132 13.82 -10.61 -4.15
C VAL A 132 13.71 -11.18 -5.57
N VAL A 133 14.71 -10.95 -6.43
CA VAL A 133 14.70 -11.49 -7.80
C VAL A 133 14.74 -13.02 -7.80
N GLN A 134 15.55 -13.63 -6.93
CA GLN A 134 15.58 -15.08 -6.77
C GLN A 134 14.22 -15.62 -6.31
N HIS A 135 13.58 -14.94 -5.36
CA HIS A 135 12.23 -15.28 -4.91
C HIS A 135 11.21 -15.18 -6.05
N MET A 136 11.23 -14.10 -6.84
CA MET A 136 10.34 -13.95 -8.00
C MET A 136 10.52 -15.08 -9.00
N LYS A 137 11.77 -15.44 -9.34
CA LYS A 137 12.08 -16.56 -10.25
C LYS A 137 11.58 -17.90 -9.69
N ARG A 138 11.85 -18.20 -8.41
CA ARG A 138 11.43 -19.45 -7.77
C ARG A 138 9.91 -19.61 -7.75
N ASN A 139 9.19 -18.50 -7.58
CA ASN A 139 7.72 -18.48 -7.55
C ASN A 139 7.09 -18.19 -8.93
N LYS A 140 7.87 -18.22 -10.02
CA LYS A 140 7.42 -17.97 -11.39
C LYS A 140 6.70 -16.62 -11.58
N VAL A 141 7.06 -15.61 -10.78
CA VAL A 141 6.61 -14.24 -11.00
C VAL A 141 7.44 -13.64 -12.13
N PRO A 142 6.81 -13.12 -13.20
CA PRO A 142 7.54 -12.54 -14.32
C PRO A 142 8.29 -11.30 -13.87
N LEU A 143 9.56 -11.20 -14.25
CA LEU A 143 10.36 -9.99 -14.13
C LEU A 143 10.01 -9.06 -15.31
N ASN A 144 9.98 -7.76 -15.07
CA ASN A 144 9.85 -6.76 -16.15
C ASN A 144 11.13 -5.94 -16.30
N VAL A 145 11.15 -5.02 -17.27
CA VAL A 145 12.32 -4.15 -17.55
C VAL A 145 12.84 -3.47 -16.28
N LEU A 146 11.94 -2.94 -15.45
CA LEU A 146 12.32 -2.31 -14.19
C LEU A 146 12.95 -3.31 -13.21
N SER A 147 12.42 -4.53 -13.10
CA SER A 147 13.01 -5.58 -12.26
C SER A 147 14.44 -5.91 -12.69
N TYR A 148 14.68 -6.05 -13.98
CA TYR A 148 16.02 -6.34 -14.51
C TYR A 148 17.00 -5.18 -14.26
N ASN A 149 16.57 -3.93 -14.48
CA ASN A 149 17.42 -2.77 -14.24
C ASN A 149 17.84 -2.67 -12.77
N LEU A 150 16.90 -2.84 -11.84
CA LEU A 150 17.18 -2.84 -10.41
C LEU A 150 18.13 -3.99 -10.02
N TRP A 151 17.95 -5.17 -10.64
CA TRP A 151 18.80 -6.32 -10.39
C TRP A 151 20.24 -6.11 -10.87
N MET A 152 20.43 -5.65 -12.10
CA MET A 152 21.75 -5.39 -12.67
C MET A 152 22.50 -4.34 -11.85
N ASN A 153 21.82 -3.25 -11.47
CA ASN A 153 22.42 -2.22 -10.63
C ASN A 153 22.88 -2.79 -9.28
N ALA A 154 22.03 -3.58 -8.62
CA ALA A 154 22.39 -4.21 -7.35
C ALA A 154 23.55 -5.21 -7.48
N CYS A 155 23.68 -5.91 -8.60
CA CYS A 155 24.82 -6.79 -8.85
C CYS A 155 26.13 -6.02 -9.02
N GLY A 156 26.12 -4.87 -9.68
CA GLY A 156 27.30 -3.99 -9.79
C GLY A 156 27.78 -3.53 -8.42
N GLU A 157 26.88 -2.95 -7.63
CA GLU A 157 27.19 -2.45 -6.27
C GLU A 157 27.76 -3.53 -5.34
N VAL A 158 27.21 -4.76 -5.40
CA VAL A 158 27.72 -5.87 -4.58
C VAL A 158 29.12 -6.31 -5.02
N SER A 159 29.41 -6.28 -6.33
CA SER A 159 30.74 -6.60 -6.87
C SER A 159 31.78 -5.57 -6.44
N ASP A 160 31.41 -4.29 -6.50
CA ASP A 160 32.30 -3.19 -6.11
C ASP A 160 32.64 -3.26 -4.62
N ILE A 161 31.65 -3.49 -3.75
CA ILE A 161 31.87 -3.68 -2.31
C ILE A 161 32.81 -4.87 -2.05
N ALA A 162 32.61 -6.00 -2.74
CA ALA A 162 33.47 -7.17 -2.56
C ALA A 162 34.92 -6.91 -2.98
N SER A 163 35.14 -6.06 -3.99
CA SER A 163 36.49 -5.68 -4.42
C SER A 163 37.22 -4.81 -3.40
N LEU A 164 36.50 -3.97 -2.65
CA LEU A 164 37.05 -3.11 -1.60
C LEU A 164 37.37 -3.85 -0.29
N GLU A 165 36.64 -4.93 0.02
CA GLU A 165 36.90 -5.75 1.21
C GLU A 165 38.14 -6.66 1.07
N MET A 166 38.65 -6.83 -0.16
CA MET A 166 39.81 -7.70 -0.47
C MET A 166 41.15 -6.96 -0.60
N THR A 167 41.20 -5.65 -0.33
CA THR A 167 42.42 -4.81 -0.31
C THR A 167 42.81 -4.42 1.11
#